data_AF-A0A954W7A7-F1
#
_entry.id   AF-A0A954W7A7-F1
#
_cell.length_a   1.000
_cell.length_b   1.000
_cell.length_c   1.000
_cell.angle_alpha   90.00
_cell.angle_beta   90.00
_cell.angle_gamma   90.00
#
_symmetry.space_group_name_H-M   'P 1'
#
loop_
_entity.id
_entity.type
_entity.pdbx_description
1 polymer ?
#
loop_
_entity_poly.entity_id
_entity_poly.type
_entity_poly.pdbx_seq_one_letter_code
_entity_poly.pdbx_strand_id
1 'polypeptide(L)'
;YVRTKQMFEQLWRDKLQQRLANYEGLVVAVNVERCDATRLVAHNVESARGEFVGSERATSSSALISNRPVSLVEAESDSAGDSDSANLRASSAHARNLGARHPSVSAASESETPLDADSNLVPYRVTASLDVPRSLYQRVWEESWRRANPGLPANVQPPAASAETLARIEEETKQTLQQAVTYLMPAPAVHDDRNPRVVVTTYEDRVASESAKLSAAETARHWLAEHWQSAAMLTLALFSLWLVRSFARGTQQRRIRETEATHRRGLARSSVAESAEVEFDDRPSSLDDDVELEWTTPAVSRTKGSEADLREQLRELVNSDPDAAAEALRNWIGDAA
;
A
#
# COMPACT_ATOMS: atom_id res chain seq x y z
N TYR A 1 21.37 1.93 -11.54
CA TYR A 1 21.48 3.04 -10.57
C TYR A 1 20.11 3.52 -10.10
N VAL A 2 19.38 4.35 -10.85
CA VAL A 2 18.13 5.00 -10.38
C VAL A 2 17.12 4.03 -9.75
N ARG A 3 16.74 2.95 -10.46
CA ARG A 3 15.85 1.89 -9.94
C ARG A 3 16.33 1.28 -8.62
N THR A 4 17.65 1.07 -8.48
CA THR A 4 18.26 0.52 -7.25
C THR A 4 18.23 1.53 -6.11
N LYS A 5 18.47 2.82 -6.38
CA LYS A 5 18.33 3.90 -5.39
C LYS A 5 16.90 3.99 -4.88
N GLN A 6 15.92 4.02 -5.79
CA GLN A 6 14.48 4.05 -5.46
C GLN A 6 14.06 2.82 -4.62
N MET A 7 14.56 1.63 -4.96
CA MET A 7 14.30 0.39 -4.19
C MET A 7 14.85 0.49 -2.75
N PHE A 8 16.06 0.99 -2.56
CA PHE A 8 16.60 1.21 -1.21
C PHE A 8 15.87 2.34 -0.47
N GLU A 9 15.44 3.40 -1.15
CA GLU A 9 14.64 4.48 -0.55
C GLU A 9 13.24 4.02 -0.13
N GLN A 10 12.64 3.08 -0.87
CA GLN A 10 11.42 2.37 -0.45
C GLN A 10 11.70 1.51 0.78
N LEU A 11 12.63 0.55 0.70
CA LEU A 11 12.99 -0.34 1.81
C LEU A 11 13.29 0.43 3.11
N TRP A 12 14.06 1.52 3.03
CA TRP A 12 14.37 2.35 4.20
C TRP A 12 13.17 3.19 4.68
N ARG A 13 12.33 3.73 3.78
CA ARG A 13 11.08 4.41 4.17
C ARG A 13 10.16 3.45 4.91
N ASP A 14 9.95 2.26 4.35
CA ASP A 14 9.03 1.25 4.88
C ASP A 14 9.53 0.75 6.26
N LYS A 15 10.83 0.50 6.41
CA LYS A 15 11.46 0.13 7.70
C LYS A 15 11.34 1.24 8.76
N LEU A 16 11.47 2.51 8.36
CA LEU A 16 11.26 3.64 9.27
C LEU A 16 9.78 3.81 9.63
N GLN A 17 8.87 3.73 8.67
CA GLN A 17 7.41 3.78 8.90
C GLN A 17 6.93 2.65 9.81
N GLN A 18 7.41 1.42 9.60
CA GLN A 18 7.08 0.27 10.45
C GLN A 18 7.53 0.48 11.91
N ARG A 19 8.74 1.03 12.14
CA ARG A 19 9.21 1.34 13.51
C ARG A 19 8.44 2.51 14.14
N LEU A 20 8.05 3.47 13.32
CA LEU A 20 7.36 4.68 13.74
C LEU A 20 5.83 4.57 13.69
N ALA A 21 5.27 3.38 13.45
CA ALA A 21 3.83 3.14 13.30
C ALA A 21 2.97 3.56 14.51
N ASN A 22 3.59 3.70 15.69
CA ASN A 22 2.94 4.23 16.90
C ASN A 22 2.67 5.76 16.82
N TYR A 23 3.28 6.46 15.86
CA TYR A 23 3.20 7.91 15.68
C TYR A 23 2.35 8.24 14.44
N GLU A 24 1.03 8.24 14.61
CA GLU A 24 0.08 8.53 13.54
C GLU A 24 0.29 9.94 12.94
N GLY A 25 0.41 9.99 11.61
CA GLY A 25 0.51 11.23 10.83
C GLY A 25 1.93 11.66 10.47
N LEU A 26 2.97 10.93 10.87
CA LEU A 26 4.34 11.22 10.43
C LEU A 26 4.51 11.07 8.91
N VAL A 27 5.12 12.07 8.28
CA VAL A 27 5.62 11.97 6.90
C VAL A 27 7.12 11.65 6.95
N VAL A 28 7.53 10.64 6.19
CA VAL A 28 8.92 10.15 6.16
C VAL A 28 9.45 10.22 4.73
N ALA A 29 10.41 11.11 4.50
CA ALA A 29 11.20 11.13 3.27
C ALA A 29 12.61 10.60 3.54
N VAL A 30 13.13 9.78 2.63
CA VAL A 30 14.44 9.15 2.72
C VAL A 30 15.19 9.39 1.42
N ASN A 31 16.45 9.80 1.53
CA ASN A 31 17.40 9.88 0.42
C ASN A 31 18.57 8.92 0.68
N VAL A 32 18.88 8.08 -0.30
CA VAL A 32 19.99 7.13 -0.23
C VAL A 32 21.12 7.55 -1.18
N GLU A 33 22.34 7.63 -0.64
CA GLU A 33 23.55 7.88 -1.42
C GLU A 33 24.47 6.65 -1.38
N ARG A 34 24.95 6.29 -2.58
CA ARG A 34 25.88 5.19 -2.79
C ARG A 34 27.32 5.72 -2.70
N CYS A 35 28.22 4.99 -2.05
CA CYS A 35 29.64 5.22 -2.27
C CYS A 35 30.03 4.64 -3.63
N ASP A 36 30.42 5.48 -4.58
CA ASP A 36 31.18 4.98 -5.73
C ASP A 36 32.60 4.65 -5.25
N ALA A 37 32.86 3.35 -5.06
CA ALA A 37 34.07 2.83 -4.43
C ALA A 37 35.39 3.31 -5.07
N THR A 38 35.35 3.67 -6.36
CA THR A 38 36.44 4.34 -7.09
C THR A 38 36.93 5.63 -6.43
N ARG A 39 36.06 6.37 -5.72
CA ARG A 39 36.40 7.64 -5.08
C ARG A 39 37.20 7.48 -3.78
N LEU A 40 37.04 6.35 -3.07
CA LEU A 40 37.82 6.01 -1.88
C LEU A 40 39.26 5.62 -2.24
N VAL A 41 39.48 4.98 -3.37
CA VAL A 41 40.83 4.61 -3.85
C VAL A 41 41.63 5.86 -4.22
N ALA A 42 41.02 6.84 -4.91
CA ALA A 42 41.70 8.06 -5.34
C ALA A 42 42.32 8.86 -4.17
N HIS A 43 41.55 9.13 -3.11
CA HIS A 43 42.04 9.90 -1.97
C HIS A 43 43.16 9.20 -1.18
N ASN A 44 43.17 7.86 -1.14
CA ASN A 44 44.18 7.11 -0.41
C ASN A 44 45.53 7.03 -1.16
N VAL A 45 45.53 7.24 -2.49
CA VAL A 45 46.76 7.32 -3.30
C VAL A 45 47.38 8.73 -3.27
N GLU A 46 46.57 9.78 -3.15
CA GLU A 46 47.05 11.17 -3.03
C GLU A 46 47.83 11.38 -1.73
N SER A 47 47.28 10.95 -0.58
CA SER A 47 47.93 11.04 0.73
C SER A 47 49.18 10.15 0.86
N ALA A 48 49.33 9.13 0.01
CA ALA A 48 50.51 8.26 -0.02
C ALA A 48 51.73 8.86 -0.76
N ARG A 49 51.63 10.08 -1.29
CA ARG A 49 52.76 10.84 -1.89
C ARG A 49 53.50 11.76 -0.91
N GLY A 50 53.21 11.66 0.38
CA GLY A 50 54.00 12.28 1.45
C GLY A 50 55.38 11.64 1.62
N GLU A 51 56.39 12.22 0.98
CA GLU A 51 57.82 12.24 1.33
C GLU A 51 58.38 11.02 2.11
N PHE A 52 58.97 10.06 1.38
CA PHE A 52 59.65 8.89 1.95
C PHE A 52 61.03 9.25 2.54
N VAL A 53 61.05 9.84 3.74
CA VAL A 53 62.27 10.00 4.55
C VAL A 53 62.53 8.72 5.33
N GLY A 54 63.65 8.05 5.08
CA GLY A 54 63.95 6.73 5.64
C GLY A 54 64.72 6.75 6.97
N SER A 55 64.12 6.19 8.02
CA SER A 55 64.77 5.52 9.17
C SER A 55 63.68 4.77 9.97
N GLU A 56 63.93 3.66 10.67
CA GLU A 56 65.13 2.82 10.71
C GLU A 56 64.77 1.37 11.10
N ARG A 57 65.68 0.41 10.92
CA ARG A 57 65.43 -1.02 11.20
C ARG A 57 65.63 -1.34 12.68
N ALA A 58 64.55 -1.44 13.45
CA ALA A 58 64.57 -1.96 14.82
C ALA A 58 63.94 -3.37 14.91
N THR A 59 64.77 -4.39 15.14
CA THR A 59 64.33 -5.79 15.31
C THR A 59 64.41 -6.23 16.78
N SER A 60 63.26 -6.46 17.41
CA SER A 60 63.09 -7.27 18.63
C SER A 60 61.66 -7.82 18.60
N SER A 61 61.37 -9.13 18.68
CA SER A 61 61.87 -10.26 19.48
C SER A 61 60.72 -10.72 20.38
N SER A 62 60.36 -11.99 20.30
CA SER A 62 59.20 -12.58 21.01
C SER A 62 59.55 -13.01 22.43
N ALA A 63 58.63 -12.89 23.39
CA ALA A 63 58.50 -13.83 24.51
C ALA A 63 57.18 -13.70 25.31
N LEU A 64 56.49 -14.85 25.42
CA LEU A 64 55.85 -15.41 26.63
C LEU A 64 54.81 -14.64 27.47
N ILE A 65 53.62 -15.23 27.43
CA ILE A 65 52.60 -15.38 28.50
C ILE A 65 53.18 -15.36 29.94
N SER A 66 52.52 -14.63 30.84
CA SER A 66 52.53 -14.95 32.28
C SER A 66 51.27 -14.45 33.00
N ASN A 67 50.43 -15.38 33.46
CA ASN A 67 49.35 -15.09 34.42
C ASN A 67 49.89 -15.20 35.85
N ARG A 68 49.65 -14.20 36.70
CA ARG A 68 49.45 -14.41 38.15
C ARG A 68 48.79 -13.23 38.85
N PRO A 69 47.77 -13.45 39.70
CA PRO A 69 47.26 -12.44 40.63
C PRO A 69 48.15 -12.36 41.88
N VAL A 70 48.11 -11.22 42.57
CA VAL A 70 48.65 -11.05 43.94
C VAL A 70 47.60 -10.35 44.79
N SER A 71 47.37 -10.85 45.99
CA SER A 71 46.42 -10.35 46.98
C SER A 71 47.13 -10.07 48.30
N LEU A 72 46.98 -8.85 48.83
CA LEU A 72 47.25 -8.45 50.21
C LEU A 72 46.34 -7.23 50.46
N VAL A 73 45.39 -7.15 51.41
CA VAL A 73 45.22 -7.73 52.76
C VAL A 73 46.10 -7.05 53.82
N GLU A 74 45.56 -6.00 54.43
CA GLU A 74 45.65 -5.57 55.84
C GLU A 74 44.85 -4.25 55.97
N ALA A 75 44.21 -3.86 57.08
CA ALA A 75 43.64 -4.60 58.22
C ALA A 75 42.69 -3.65 59.00
N GLU A 76 42.11 -4.15 60.11
CA GLU A 76 41.38 -3.43 61.18
C GLU A 76 40.05 -2.72 60.84
N SER A 77 39.05 -2.71 61.74
CA SER A 77 38.67 -3.69 62.78
C SER A 77 37.21 -3.43 63.24
N ASP A 78 36.68 -4.38 64.03
CA ASP A 78 35.59 -4.20 65.00
C ASP A 78 34.13 -3.92 64.53
N SER A 79 33.10 -4.45 65.20
CA SER A 79 33.03 -5.67 66.05
C SER A 79 31.57 -6.06 66.32
N ALA A 80 31.37 -7.29 66.80
CA ALA A 80 30.12 -7.90 67.25
C ALA A 80 29.01 -8.12 66.17
N GLY A 81 28.41 -9.31 66.08
CA GLY A 81 28.74 -10.53 66.83
C GLY A 81 27.78 -11.70 66.63
N ASP A 82 28.01 -12.70 67.49
CA ASP A 82 27.27 -13.93 67.73
C ASP A 82 27.31 -15.07 66.68
N SER A 83 28.23 -16.00 66.97
CA SER A 83 28.05 -17.46 67.01
C SER A 83 26.75 -18.08 66.47
N ASP A 84 26.89 -19.10 65.61
CA ASP A 84 26.85 -20.48 66.12
C ASP A 84 27.70 -21.44 65.23
N SER A 85 27.73 -22.72 65.56
CA SER A 85 28.93 -23.55 65.47
C SER A 85 28.75 -24.88 64.74
N ALA A 86 29.88 -25.42 64.25
CA ALA A 86 30.05 -26.77 63.70
C ALA A 86 29.37 -27.04 62.32
N ASN A 87 29.81 -28.02 61.53
CA ASN A 87 30.70 -29.14 61.84
C ASN A 87 31.71 -29.46 60.71
N LEU A 88 32.78 -30.19 61.02
CA LEU A 88 33.84 -30.55 60.09
C LEU A 88 33.44 -31.71 59.17
N ARG A 89 33.82 -31.63 57.89
CA ARG A 89 34.70 -32.64 57.25
C ARG A 89 35.16 -32.25 55.85
N ALA A 90 36.46 -32.33 55.61
CA ALA A 90 37.00 -32.43 54.25
C ALA A 90 36.97 -33.89 53.77
N SER A 91 36.66 -34.13 52.49
CA SER A 91 37.00 -35.36 51.77
C SER A 91 36.83 -35.23 50.26
N SER A 92 37.74 -35.91 49.53
CA SER A 92 37.61 -36.42 48.15
C SER A 92 37.14 -35.48 47.04
N ALA A 93 38.02 -35.27 46.06
CA ALA A 93 37.64 -34.76 44.74
C ALA A 93 36.69 -35.72 44.00
N HIS A 94 35.76 -35.15 43.22
CA HIS A 94 35.11 -35.88 42.13
C HIS A 94 34.87 -34.95 40.94
N ALA A 95 35.60 -35.19 39.85
CA ALA A 95 35.47 -34.41 38.63
C ALA A 95 34.16 -34.77 37.91
N ARG A 96 33.11 -33.98 38.15
CA ARG A 96 31.86 -34.06 37.36
C ARG A 96 31.93 -33.11 36.16
N ASN A 97 32.36 -33.68 35.04
CA ASN A 97 32.28 -33.03 33.74
C ASN A 97 30.80 -32.92 33.32
N LEU A 98 30.17 -31.79 33.65
CA LEU A 98 28.78 -31.48 33.35
C LEU A 98 28.73 -30.36 32.31
N GLY A 99 28.44 -30.75 31.06
CA GLY A 99 28.39 -29.81 29.95
C GLY A 99 27.29 -28.77 30.14
N ALA A 100 27.68 -27.50 30.25
CA ALA A 100 26.77 -26.36 30.26
C ALA A 100 26.09 -26.22 28.88
N ARG A 101 24.99 -26.95 28.67
CA ARG A 101 24.04 -26.67 27.60
C ARG A 101 23.41 -25.30 27.86
N HIS A 102 24.03 -24.25 27.34
CA HIS A 102 23.33 -23.00 27.13
C HIS A 102 22.11 -23.28 26.24
N PRO A 103 20.89 -22.92 26.66
CA PRO A 103 19.76 -22.92 25.76
C PRO A 103 19.99 -21.80 24.74
N SER A 104 20.50 -22.15 23.56
CA SER A 104 20.52 -21.27 22.41
C SER A 104 19.07 -21.03 21.99
N VAL A 105 18.43 -20.03 22.59
CA VAL A 105 17.11 -19.55 22.20
C VAL A 105 17.22 -19.15 20.73
N SER A 106 16.66 -19.99 19.88
CA SER A 106 16.46 -19.67 18.47
C SER A 106 15.34 -18.64 18.41
N ALA A 107 15.68 -17.39 18.68
CA ALA A 107 14.92 -16.28 18.13
C ALA A 107 14.83 -16.55 16.62
N ALA A 108 13.60 -16.61 16.10
CA ALA A 108 13.40 -16.86 14.69
C ALA A 108 14.04 -15.70 13.92
N SER A 109 15.21 -15.95 13.32
CA SER A 109 15.82 -15.04 12.36
C SER A 109 14.89 -14.96 11.16
N GLU A 110 14.01 -13.96 11.20
CA GLU A 110 13.25 -13.49 10.04
C GLU A 110 14.24 -13.38 8.88
N SER A 111 14.01 -14.19 7.86
CA SER A 111 15.08 -14.57 6.94
C SER A 111 15.38 -13.44 5.98
N GLU A 112 16.25 -12.52 6.40
CA GLU A 112 16.92 -11.55 5.54
C GLU A 112 17.50 -12.32 4.34
N THR A 113 16.85 -12.16 3.20
CA THR A 113 17.20 -12.90 1.99
C THR A 113 18.58 -12.40 1.55
N PRO A 114 19.60 -13.27 1.42
CA PRO A 114 20.93 -12.83 1.06
C PRO A 114 20.91 -12.28 -0.38
N LEU A 115 20.89 -10.95 -0.48
CA LEU A 115 20.95 -10.22 -1.75
C LEU A 115 22.22 -10.65 -2.52
N ASP A 116 22.06 -10.98 -3.80
CA ASP A 116 23.12 -11.56 -4.62
C ASP A 116 24.42 -10.75 -4.57
N ALA A 117 25.50 -11.41 -4.14
CA ALA A 117 26.79 -10.80 -3.84
C ALA A 117 27.48 -10.15 -5.05
N ASP A 118 27.04 -10.47 -6.28
CA ASP A 118 27.53 -9.88 -7.53
C ASP A 118 27.15 -8.40 -7.70
N SER A 119 26.31 -7.84 -6.82
CA SER A 119 26.09 -6.39 -6.76
C SER A 119 26.46 -5.80 -5.39
N ASN A 120 27.74 -5.40 -5.27
CA ASN A 120 28.26 -4.60 -4.14
C ASN A 120 27.69 -3.17 -4.15
N LEU A 121 26.39 -3.07 -3.87
CA LEU A 121 25.57 -1.85 -3.91
C LEU A 121 25.05 -1.46 -2.51
N VAL A 122 25.84 -1.78 -1.48
CA VAL A 122 25.53 -1.41 -0.09
C VAL A 122 25.32 0.10 0.04
N PRO A 123 24.18 0.57 0.58
CA PRO A 123 23.93 1.99 0.78
C PRO A 123 24.88 2.54 1.86
N TYR A 124 25.65 3.57 1.50
CA TYR A 124 26.74 4.11 2.33
C TYR A 124 26.27 5.26 3.23
N ARG A 125 25.44 6.15 2.68
CA ARG A 125 24.77 7.20 3.43
C ARG A 125 23.26 7.04 3.25
N VAL A 126 22.56 6.93 4.37
CA VAL A 126 21.11 7.12 4.43
C VAL A 126 20.88 8.42 5.18
N THR A 127 20.08 9.31 4.58
CA THR A 127 19.55 10.52 5.22
C THR A 127 18.02 10.48 5.18
N ALA A 128 17.37 11.08 6.18
CA ALA A 128 15.92 11.18 6.23
C ALA A 128 15.46 12.54 6.78
N SER A 129 14.34 13.03 6.27
CA SER A 129 13.53 14.05 6.94
C SER A 129 12.25 13.43 7.48
N LEU A 130 11.90 13.87 8.68
CA LEU A 130 10.75 13.41 9.47
C LEU A 130 9.90 14.64 9.77
N ASP A 131 8.75 14.75 9.10
CA ASP A 131 7.87 15.89 9.29
C ASP A 131 6.74 15.47 10.25
N VAL A 132 6.64 16.20 11.36
CA VAL A 132 5.79 15.85 12.51
C VAL A 132 4.58 16.80 12.59
N PRO A 133 3.33 16.30 12.61
CA PRO A 133 2.16 17.15 12.78
C PRO A 133 2.09 17.69 14.21
N ARG A 134 1.83 18.99 14.36
CA ARG A 134 1.74 19.67 15.67
C ARG A 134 0.72 19.05 16.64
N SER A 135 -0.32 18.40 16.13
CA SER A 135 -1.33 17.65 16.90
C SER A 135 -0.76 16.42 17.63
N LEU A 136 0.38 15.88 17.18
CA LEU A 136 1.06 14.76 17.84
C LEU A 136 1.57 15.16 19.23
N TYR A 137 2.14 16.37 19.38
CA TYR A 137 2.64 16.86 20.67
C TYR A 137 1.51 17.10 21.68
N GLN A 138 0.33 17.51 21.21
CA GLN A 138 -0.88 17.59 22.04
C GLN A 138 -1.28 16.21 22.55
N ARG A 139 -1.36 15.19 21.67
CA ARG A 139 -1.71 13.81 22.05
C ARG A 139 -0.70 13.19 23.02
N VAL A 140 0.61 13.39 22.80
CA VAL A 140 1.67 12.96 23.72
C VAL A 140 1.52 13.65 25.09
N TRP A 141 1.23 14.95 25.10
CA TRP A 141 0.97 15.68 26.34
C TRP A 141 -0.28 15.13 27.08
N GLU A 142 -1.41 14.95 26.39
CA GLU A 142 -2.64 14.40 26.98
C GLU A 142 -2.45 12.99 27.55
N GLU A 143 -1.64 12.15 26.90
CA GLU A 143 -1.32 10.81 27.39
C GLU A 143 -0.43 10.89 28.63
N SER A 144 0.60 11.75 28.62
CA SER A 144 1.47 11.98 29.78
C SER A 144 0.69 12.51 30.99
N TRP A 145 -0.26 13.43 30.76
CA TRP A 145 -1.12 13.99 31.79
C TRP A 145 -2.09 12.94 32.36
N ARG A 146 -2.69 12.09 31.51
CA ARG A 146 -3.53 10.96 31.96
C ARG A 146 -2.71 9.96 32.77
N ARG A 147 -1.48 9.65 32.35
CA ARG A 147 -0.54 8.76 33.05
C ARG A 147 -0.12 9.31 34.42
N ALA A 148 -0.03 10.64 34.56
CA ALA A 148 0.22 11.32 35.84
C ALA A 148 -1.03 11.41 36.75
N ASN A 149 -2.24 11.22 36.21
CA ASN A 149 -3.51 11.34 36.95
C ASN A 149 -4.37 10.06 36.87
N PRO A 150 -3.86 8.88 37.29
CA PRO A 150 -4.50 7.58 37.04
C PRO A 150 -5.84 7.35 37.78
N GLY A 151 -6.27 8.27 38.64
CA GLY A 151 -7.55 8.20 39.36
C GLY A 151 -8.72 8.96 38.70
N LEU A 152 -8.49 9.68 37.59
CA LEU A 152 -9.55 10.43 36.90
C LEU A 152 -10.33 9.54 35.91
N PRO A 153 -11.66 9.66 35.84
CA PRO A 153 -12.45 8.88 34.87
C PRO A 153 -12.19 9.39 33.45
N ALA A 154 -12.17 8.47 32.48
CA ALA A 154 -11.73 8.71 31.09
C ALA A 154 -12.53 9.75 30.28
N ASN A 155 -13.62 10.29 30.83
CA ASN A 155 -14.42 11.38 30.24
C ASN A 155 -13.96 12.78 30.70
N VAL A 156 -12.99 12.88 31.62
CA VAL A 156 -12.36 14.15 31.98
C VAL A 156 -11.33 14.50 30.91
N GLN A 157 -11.65 15.50 30.09
CA GLN A 157 -10.69 16.06 29.15
C GLN A 157 -9.54 16.75 29.92
N PRO A 158 -8.27 16.56 29.49
CA PRO A 158 -7.15 17.35 30.02
C PRO A 158 -7.36 18.87 29.80
N PRO A 159 -6.76 19.74 30.63
CA PRO A 159 -6.80 21.19 30.41
C PRO A 159 -6.10 21.60 29.10
N ALA A 160 -6.18 22.87 28.70
CA ALA A 160 -5.34 23.36 27.60
C ALA A 160 -3.86 23.36 28.04
N ALA A 161 -2.99 22.71 27.26
CA ALA A 161 -1.55 22.67 27.51
C ALA A 161 -0.92 24.07 27.36
N SER A 162 -0.01 24.45 28.27
CA SER A 162 0.73 25.72 28.13
C SER A 162 1.73 25.65 26.99
N ALA A 163 1.99 26.79 26.33
CA ALA A 163 2.92 26.87 25.21
C ALA A 163 4.34 26.40 25.57
N GLU A 164 4.79 26.68 26.80
CA GLU A 164 6.08 26.22 27.35
C GLU A 164 6.13 24.69 27.50
N THR A 165 5.03 24.08 27.97
CA THR A 165 4.94 22.62 28.12
C THR A 165 4.95 21.93 26.76
N LEU A 166 4.22 22.49 25.78
CA LEU A 166 4.22 21.99 24.40
C LEU A 166 5.60 22.14 23.75
N ALA A 167 6.29 23.27 23.92
CA ALA A 167 7.63 23.48 23.37
C ALA A 167 8.66 22.49 23.96
N ARG A 168 8.57 22.19 25.26
CA ARG A 168 9.40 21.15 25.89
C ARG A 168 9.12 19.76 25.31
N ILE A 169 7.84 19.39 25.18
CA ILE A 169 7.44 18.08 24.64
C ILE A 169 7.80 17.95 23.15
N GLU A 170 7.71 19.03 22.39
CA GLU A 170 8.15 19.11 21.01
C GLU A 170 9.65 18.78 20.89
N GLU A 171 10.51 19.39 21.71
CA GLU A 171 11.95 19.12 21.70
C GLU A 171 12.29 17.70 22.20
N GLU A 172 11.67 17.26 23.31
CA GLU A 172 11.85 15.90 23.87
C GLU A 172 11.42 14.81 22.86
N THR A 173 10.33 15.05 22.14
CA THR A 173 9.84 14.16 21.08
C THR A 173 10.74 14.20 19.85
N LYS A 174 11.19 15.38 19.41
CA LYS A 174 12.16 15.53 18.30
C LYS A 174 13.45 14.78 18.58
N GLN A 175 14.04 14.97 19.77
CA GLN A 175 15.26 14.29 20.18
C GLN A 175 15.05 12.76 20.23
N THR A 176 13.91 12.30 20.78
CA THR A 176 13.56 10.88 20.83
C THR A 176 13.42 10.26 19.44
N LEU A 177 12.70 10.93 18.52
CA LEU A 177 12.55 10.50 17.13
C LEU A 177 13.91 10.49 16.39
N GLN A 178 14.72 11.54 16.56
CA GLN A 178 16.03 11.66 15.95
C GLN A 178 16.96 10.53 16.39
N GLN A 179 16.99 10.21 17.69
CA GLN A 179 17.76 9.08 18.23
C GLN A 179 17.22 7.74 17.69
N ALA A 180 15.92 7.49 17.79
CA ALA A 180 15.29 6.24 17.37
C ALA A 180 15.53 5.93 15.88
N VAL A 181 15.50 6.94 15.01
CA VAL A 181 15.82 6.81 13.58
C VAL A 181 17.33 6.68 13.34
N THR A 182 18.17 7.41 14.09
CA THR A 182 19.63 7.27 13.98
C THR A 182 20.10 5.85 14.30
N TYR A 183 19.51 5.19 15.30
CA TYR A 183 19.83 3.79 15.64
C TYR A 183 19.37 2.75 14.60
N LEU A 184 18.43 3.08 13.71
CA LEU A 184 18.02 2.18 12.62
C LEU A 184 18.90 2.27 11.38
N MET A 185 19.47 3.45 11.11
CA MET A 185 20.28 3.67 9.92
C MET A 185 21.67 3.01 10.04
N PRO A 186 22.39 2.76 8.93
CA PRO A 186 23.78 2.31 8.98
C PRO A 186 24.66 3.30 9.75
N ALA A 187 25.73 2.83 10.38
CA ALA A 187 26.71 3.69 11.03
C ALA A 187 27.30 4.71 10.01
N PRO A 188 27.56 5.97 10.42
CA PRO A 188 28.21 6.92 9.52
C PRO A 188 29.65 6.46 9.23
N ALA A 189 30.14 6.74 8.02
CA ALA A 189 31.56 6.61 7.74
C ALA A 189 32.34 7.69 8.49
N VAL A 190 33.57 7.36 8.90
CA VAL A 190 34.43 8.07 9.89
C VAL A 190 34.80 9.52 9.52
N HIS A 191 34.31 10.06 8.40
CA HIS A 191 34.70 11.37 7.85
C HIS A 191 33.51 12.23 7.36
N ASP A 192 32.25 11.86 7.63
CA ASP A 192 31.04 12.47 7.01
C ASP A 192 30.06 13.11 8.02
N ASP A 193 30.60 13.66 9.12
CA ASP A 193 29.82 14.27 10.21
C ASP A 193 29.26 15.68 9.89
N ARG A 194 29.54 16.24 8.71
CA ARG A 194 29.26 17.67 8.41
C ARG A 194 27.79 18.02 8.21
N ASN A 195 26.93 17.04 7.93
CA ASN A 195 25.49 17.25 7.69
C ASN A 195 24.63 16.39 8.63
N PRO A 196 23.58 16.94 9.25
CA PRO A 196 22.65 16.15 10.06
C PRO A 196 21.97 15.08 9.21
N ARG A 197 22.12 13.82 9.59
CA ARG A 197 21.58 12.67 8.85
C ARG A 197 20.06 12.52 8.98
N VAL A 198 19.53 12.99 10.11
CA VAL A 198 18.11 12.95 10.45
C VAL A 198 17.71 14.38 10.79
N VAL A 199 16.77 14.94 10.03
CA VAL A 199 16.20 16.26 10.26
C VAL A 199 14.74 16.07 10.65
N VAL A 200 14.35 16.53 11.84
CA VAL A 200 12.97 16.48 12.31
C VAL A 200 12.36 17.87 12.18
N THR A 201 11.34 18.04 11.34
CA THR A 201 10.60 19.30 11.19
C THR A 201 9.23 19.20 11.85
N THR A 202 8.69 20.34 12.28
CA THR A 202 7.31 20.45 12.73
C THR A 202 6.50 21.12 11.64
N TYR A 203 5.37 20.54 11.25
CA TYR A 203 4.40 21.20 10.39
C TYR A 203 3.09 21.44 11.13
N GLU A 204 2.39 22.53 10.76
CA GLU A 204 1.05 22.78 11.28
C GLU A 204 0.09 21.78 10.65
N ASP A 205 -0.60 21.02 11.51
CA ASP A 205 -1.59 20.05 11.09
C ASP A 205 -2.74 20.77 10.38
N ARG A 206 -2.76 20.66 9.05
CA ARG A 206 -3.89 21.13 8.24
C ARG A 206 -5.05 20.21 8.54
N VAL A 207 -5.89 20.62 9.51
CA VAL A 207 -7.13 19.96 9.93
C VAL A 207 -7.80 19.32 8.73
N ALA A 208 -7.58 18.01 8.56
CA ALA A 208 -8.05 17.26 7.40
C ALA A 208 -9.58 17.38 7.43
N SER A 209 -10.15 18.15 6.50
CA SER A 209 -11.46 18.80 6.66
C SER A 209 -12.60 17.78 6.47
N GLU A 210 -12.73 16.94 7.50
CA GLU A 210 -13.15 15.53 7.55
C GLU A 210 -13.42 14.85 6.20
N SER A 211 -12.46 15.01 5.26
CA SER A 211 -12.55 14.78 3.80
C SER A 211 -13.95 14.51 3.28
N ALA A 212 -14.85 15.48 3.52
CA ALA A 212 -16.29 15.34 3.73
C ALA A 212 -16.86 13.97 3.30
N LYS A 213 -16.67 12.93 4.15
CA LYS A 213 -16.88 11.51 3.83
C LYS A 213 -18.07 11.35 2.90
N LEU A 214 -17.82 11.15 1.59
CA LEU A 214 -18.86 11.31 0.56
C LEU A 214 -20.06 10.49 0.99
N SER A 215 -21.13 11.20 1.37
CA SER A 215 -22.23 10.59 2.11
C SER A 215 -22.70 9.35 1.38
N ALA A 216 -23.21 8.33 2.08
CA ALA A 216 -23.76 7.17 1.40
C ALA A 216 -24.80 7.58 0.34
N ALA A 217 -25.50 8.70 0.56
CA ALA A 217 -26.34 9.37 -0.42
C ALA A 217 -25.58 10.01 -1.60
N GLU A 218 -24.44 10.67 -1.39
CA GLU A 218 -23.60 11.29 -2.43
C GLU A 218 -22.93 10.25 -3.32
N THR A 219 -22.36 9.20 -2.73
CA THR A 219 -21.79 8.07 -3.45
C THR A 219 -22.87 7.31 -4.24
N ALA A 220 -24.05 7.09 -3.65
CA ALA A 220 -25.19 6.49 -4.35
C ALA A 220 -25.76 7.40 -5.46
N ARG A 221 -25.73 8.74 -5.30
CA ARG A 221 -26.09 9.70 -6.37
C ARG A 221 -25.14 9.60 -7.55
N HIS A 222 -23.83 9.54 -7.33
CA HIS A 222 -22.85 9.39 -8.42
C HIS A 222 -23.07 8.07 -9.16
N TRP A 223 -23.14 6.95 -8.42
CA TRP A 223 -23.41 5.62 -8.99
C TRP A 223 -24.74 5.58 -9.77
N LEU A 224 -25.79 6.22 -9.26
CA LEU A 224 -27.08 6.31 -9.95
C LEU A 224 -27.00 7.21 -11.20
N ALA A 225 -26.29 8.34 -11.15
CA ALA A 225 -26.08 9.22 -12.30
C ALA A 225 -25.24 8.56 -13.41
N GLU A 226 -24.32 7.67 -13.04
CA GLU A 226 -23.45 6.92 -13.96
C GLU A 226 -24.13 5.68 -14.57
N HIS A 227 -25.18 5.16 -13.94
CA HIS A 227 -25.85 3.92 -14.36
C HIS A 227 -27.38 4.02 -14.56
N TRP A 228 -27.95 5.24 -14.55
CA TRP A 228 -29.40 5.44 -14.74
C TRP A 228 -29.92 4.83 -16.05
N GLN A 229 -29.12 4.88 -17.12
CA GLN A 229 -29.48 4.35 -18.44
C GLN A 229 -29.60 2.82 -18.42
N SER A 230 -28.72 2.14 -17.68
CA SER A 230 -28.78 0.69 -17.44
C SER A 230 -30.03 0.31 -16.63
N ALA A 231 -30.38 1.11 -15.61
CA ALA A 231 -31.60 0.93 -14.83
C ALA A 231 -32.88 1.21 -15.66
N ALA A 232 -32.85 2.19 -16.56
CA ALA A 232 -33.94 2.49 -17.50
C ALA A 232 -34.17 1.35 -18.50
N MET A 233 -33.11 0.78 -19.07
CA MET A 233 -33.19 -0.42 -19.92
C MET A 233 -33.81 -1.62 -19.17
N LEU A 234 -33.33 -1.90 -17.96
CA LEU A 234 -33.81 -3.02 -17.14
C LEU A 234 -35.29 -2.86 -16.75
N THR A 235 -35.70 -1.67 -16.35
CA THR A 235 -37.10 -1.38 -15.98
C THR A 235 -38.03 -1.41 -17.19
N LEU A 236 -37.61 -0.92 -18.36
CA LEU A 236 -38.37 -1.02 -19.60
C LEU A 236 -38.56 -2.48 -20.04
N ALA A 237 -37.51 -3.30 -19.94
CA ALA A 237 -37.58 -4.73 -20.24
C ALA A 237 -38.59 -5.45 -19.30
N LEU A 238 -38.50 -5.22 -17.99
CA LEU A 238 -39.44 -5.78 -17.01
C LEU A 238 -40.88 -5.29 -17.23
N PHE A 239 -41.08 -4.03 -17.62
CA PHE A 239 -42.41 -3.48 -17.93
C PHE A 239 -43.02 -4.13 -19.18
N SER A 240 -42.23 -4.36 -20.24
CA SER A 240 -42.68 -5.06 -21.43
C SER A 240 -43.14 -6.51 -21.12
N LEU A 241 -42.38 -7.22 -20.29
CA LEU A 241 -42.71 -8.58 -19.84
C LEU A 241 -43.98 -8.60 -18.96
N TRP A 242 -44.18 -7.57 -18.14
CA TRP A 242 -45.40 -7.40 -17.33
C TRP A 242 -46.65 -7.18 -18.21
N LEU A 243 -46.54 -6.36 -19.26
CA LEU A 243 -47.63 -6.16 -20.23
C LEU A 243 -47.98 -7.46 -20.96
N VAL A 244 -46.99 -8.20 -21.49
CA VAL A 244 -47.21 -9.51 -22.13
C VAL A 244 -47.90 -10.49 -21.18
N ARG A 245 -47.46 -10.55 -19.91
CA ARG A 245 -48.07 -11.39 -18.86
C ARG A 245 -49.50 -10.97 -18.51
N SER A 246 -49.85 -9.69 -18.65
CA SER A 246 -51.21 -9.18 -18.48
C SER A 246 -52.14 -9.65 -19.60
N PHE A 247 -51.74 -9.45 -20.86
CA PHE A 247 -52.52 -9.90 -22.04
C PHE A 247 -52.75 -11.41 -22.06
N ALA A 248 -51.73 -12.21 -21.74
CA ALA A 248 -51.84 -13.67 -21.68
C ALA A 248 -52.92 -14.15 -20.70
N ARG A 249 -53.12 -13.46 -19.57
CA ARG A 249 -54.18 -13.78 -18.61
C ARG A 249 -55.56 -13.33 -19.10
N GLY A 250 -55.67 -12.17 -19.75
CA GLY A 250 -56.93 -11.68 -20.29
C GLY A 250 -57.56 -12.61 -21.35
N THR A 251 -56.74 -13.29 -22.15
CA THR A 251 -57.24 -14.21 -23.19
C THR A 251 -57.84 -15.51 -22.64
N GLN A 252 -57.37 -16.03 -21.50
CA GLN A 252 -57.96 -17.25 -20.89
C GLN A 252 -59.40 -17.02 -20.40
N GLN A 253 -59.70 -15.84 -19.84
CA GLN A 253 -61.03 -15.54 -19.29
C GLN A 253 -62.12 -15.40 -20.36
N ARG A 254 -61.77 -15.10 -21.63
CA ARG A 254 -62.76 -15.13 -22.73
C ARG A 254 -63.15 -16.55 -23.13
N ARG A 255 -62.17 -17.45 -23.34
CA ARG A 255 -62.44 -18.82 -23.80
C ARG A 255 -63.40 -19.59 -22.87
N ILE A 256 -63.27 -19.42 -21.55
CA ILE A 256 -64.13 -20.07 -20.55
C ILE A 256 -65.60 -19.62 -20.67
N ARG A 257 -65.85 -18.35 -21.02
CA ARG A 257 -67.23 -17.83 -21.20
C ARG A 257 -67.86 -18.24 -22.53
N GLU A 258 -67.07 -18.44 -23.59
CA GLU A 258 -67.59 -18.93 -24.88
C GLU A 258 -68.01 -20.41 -24.81
N THR A 259 -67.31 -21.23 -24.01
CA THR A 259 -67.73 -22.63 -23.75
C THR A 259 -69.04 -22.75 -22.99
N GLU A 260 -69.41 -21.80 -22.13
CA GLU A 260 -70.75 -21.76 -21.50
C GLU A 260 -71.83 -21.25 -22.46
N ALA A 261 -71.52 -20.25 -23.29
CA ALA A 261 -72.49 -19.68 -24.24
C ALA A 261 -72.91 -20.67 -25.33
N THR A 262 -72.00 -21.52 -25.81
CA THR A 262 -72.26 -22.51 -26.87
C THR A 262 -73.24 -23.61 -26.44
N HIS A 263 -73.34 -23.93 -25.15
CA HIS A 263 -74.24 -24.99 -24.66
C HIS A 263 -75.70 -24.54 -24.42
N ARG A 264 -76.03 -23.27 -24.70
CA ARG A 264 -77.40 -22.72 -24.57
C ARG A 264 -78.03 -22.19 -25.87
N ARG A 265 -77.39 -22.36 -27.03
CA ARG A 265 -77.88 -21.79 -28.31
C ARG A 265 -78.08 -22.76 -29.47
N GLY A 266 -78.06 -24.07 -29.22
CA GLY A 266 -78.54 -25.06 -30.19
C GLY A 266 -80.06 -25.14 -30.26
N LEU A 267 -80.74 -24.15 -30.87
CA LEU A 267 -82.11 -24.26 -31.45
C LEU A 267 -82.63 -22.98 -32.17
N ALA A 268 -81.77 -22.19 -32.84
CA ALA A 268 -82.18 -21.18 -33.83
C ALA A 268 -80.99 -20.75 -34.70
N ARG A 269 -81.11 -20.43 -35.99
CA ARG A 269 -82.12 -20.71 -37.05
C ARG A 269 -81.43 -20.38 -38.39
N SER A 270 -81.74 -21.09 -39.48
CA SER A 270 -81.07 -20.93 -40.79
C SER A 270 -81.31 -19.58 -41.48
N SER A 271 -80.22 -18.96 -41.96
CA SER A 271 -80.09 -18.02 -43.09
C SER A 271 -78.57 -17.71 -43.24
N VAL A 272 -77.83 -17.91 -44.33
CA VAL A 272 -78.12 -17.81 -45.78
C VAL A 272 -78.57 -16.39 -46.13
N ALA A 273 -77.77 -15.51 -46.74
CA ALA A 273 -76.37 -15.60 -47.20
C ALA A 273 -75.61 -14.29 -46.79
N GLU A 274 -74.63 -13.67 -47.46
CA GLU A 274 -74.01 -13.85 -48.80
C GLU A 274 -72.62 -13.16 -48.85
N SER A 275 -72.07 -12.91 -50.05
CA SER A 275 -70.95 -12.03 -50.42
C SER A 275 -70.77 -10.75 -49.55
N ALA A 276 -69.57 -10.24 -49.25
CA ALA A 276 -68.19 -10.68 -49.49
C ALA A 276 -67.25 -9.84 -48.54
N GLU A 277 -65.95 -9.57 -48.70
CA GLU A 277 -64.98 -9.79 -49.78
C GLU A 277 -63.52 -9.78 -49.26
N VAL A 278 -62.57 -10.37 -50.00
CA VAL A 278 -61.11 -10.23 -49.77
C VAL A 278 -60.35 -10.13 -51.10
N GLU A 279 -59.93 -8.91 -51.46
CA GLU A 279 -59.02 -8.67 -52.58
C GLU A 279 -57.58 -8.97 -52.15
N PHE A 280 -56.81 -9.68 -52.98
CA PHE A 280 -55.45 -10.14 -52.68
C PHE A 280 -54.57 -10.02 -53.93
N ASP A 281 -53.72 -9.00 -53.94
CA ASP A 281 -52.46 -8.88 -54.68
C ASP A 281 -51.69 -7.67 -54.07
N ASP A 282 -50.40 -7.45 -54.31
CA ASP A 282 -49.55 -7.98 -55.37
C ASP A 282 -48.14 -8.35 -54.85
N ARG A 283 -47.49 -9.29 -55.53
CA ARG A 283 -46.07 -9.68 -55.37
C ARG A 283 -45.66 -10.45 -56.63
N PRO A 284 -44.65 -10.01 -57.40
CA PRO A 284 -43.37 -10.73 -57.32
C PRO A 284 -42.10 -9.92 -57.74
N SER A 285 -40.93 -10.60 -57.63
CA SER A 285 -39.70 -10.37 -58.45
C SER A 285 -38.92 -9.06 -58.25
N SER A 286 -37.61 -8.97 -58.53
CA SER A 286 -36.52 -9.95 -58.74
C SER A 286 -35.25 -9.38 -58.02
N LEU A 287 -34.14 -10.07 -57.71
CA LEU A 287 -33.36 -11.15 -58.34
C LEU A 287 -32.68 -10.76 -59.67
N ASP A 288 -31.44 -10.27 -59.55
CA ASP A 288 -30.41 -10.19 -60.61
C ASP A 288 -29.03 -10.33 -59.92
N ASP A 289 -28.05 -10.91 -60.62
CA ASP A 289 -26.77 -11.41 -60.07
C ASP A 289 -25.52 -10.57 -60.47
N ASP A 290 -24.41 -10.86 -59.78
CA ASP A 290 -22.98 -10.74 -60.16
C ASP A 290 -22.44 -9.57 -61.01
N VAL A 291 -21.46 -8.83 -60.44
CA VAL A 291 -20.21 -8.43 -61.13
C VAL A 291 -19.01 -8.54 -60.16
N GLU A 292 -17.86 -8.96 -60.66
CA GLU A 292 -16.60 -9.22 -59.94
C GLU A 292 -15.82 -7.98 -59.41
N LEU A 293 -15.04 -8.27 -58.36
CA LEU A 293 -13.72 -7.72 -57.98
C LEU A 293 -13.12 -6.54 -58.78
N GLU A 294 -12.85 -5.41 -58.10
CA GLU A 294 -11.61 -4.65 -58.31
C GLU A 294 -11.11 -3.97 -57.01
N TRP A 295 -9.80 -4.01 -56.76
CA TRP A 295 -9.15 -3.35 -55.60
C TRP A 295 -8.62 -1.96 -55.99
N THR A 296 -9.43 -0.90 -55.84
CA THR A 296 -8.91 0.48 -55.77
C THR A 296 -9.62 1.30 -54.69
N THR A 297 -8.90 2.24 -54.07
CA THR A 297 -9.35 2.98 -52.88
C THR A 297 -10.15 4.24 -53.23
N PRO A 298 -11.37 4.41 -52.68
CA PRO A 298 -11.99 5.73 -52.52
C PRO A 298 -11.56 6.36 -51.18
N ALA A 299 -11.42 7.69 -51.16
CA ALA A 299 -10.96 8.42 -49.98
C ALA A 299 -11.98 8.42 -48.83
N VAL A 300 -11.49 8.58 -47.59
CA VAL A 300 -12.31 8.69 -46.37
C VAL A 300 -13.18 9.96 -46.43
N SER A 301 -14.39 9.80 -46.96
CA SER A 301 -15.47 10.77 -46.80
C SER A 301 -15.81 10.89 -45.32
N ARG A 302 -15.72 12.10 -44.75
CA ARG A 302 -16.14 12.40 -43.37
C ARG A 302 -17.67 12.39 -43.28
N THR A 303 -18.27 11.21 -43.34
CA THR A 303 -19.70 11.01 -43.12
C THR A 303 -20.04 11.30 -41.66
N LYS A 304 -20.96 12.25 -41.41
CA LYS A 304 -21.73 12.32 -40.17
C LYS A 304 -22.73 11.14 -40.16
N GLY A 305 -22.18 9.94 -39.93
CA GLY A 305 -22.92 8.68 -39.87
C GLY A 305 -23.56 8.45 -38.50
N SER A 306 -24.54 7.54 -38.46
CA SER A 306 -25.29 7.21 -37.25
C SER A 306 -24.41 6.64 -36.14
N GLU A 307 -24.67 7.02 -34.89
CA GLU A 307 -23.99 6.49 -33.70
C GLU A 307 -24.15 4.96 -33.56
N ALA A 308 -25.18 4.38 -34.18
CA ALA A 308 -25.38 2.93 -34.24
C ALA A 308 -24.36 2.21 -35.12
N ASP A 309 -23.91 2.85 -36.20
CA ASP A 309 -23.04 2.27 -37.24
C ASP A 309 -21.59 2.16 -36.73
N LEU A 310 -21.11 3.22 -36.06
CA LEU A 310 -19.82 3.23 -35.37
C LEU A 310 -19.69 2.14 -34.31
N ARG A 311 -20.79 1.77 -33.63
CA ARG A 311 -20.79 0.73 -32.59
C ARG A 311 -20.59 -0.66 -33.17
N GLU A 312 -21.19 -0.96 -34.33
CA GLU A 312 -21.02 -2.27 -34.96
C GLU A 312 -19.68 -2.36 -35.70
N GLN A 313 -19.19 -1.27 -36.30
CA GLN A 313 -17.83 -1.20 -36.85
C GLN A 313 -16.75 -1.39 -35.77
N LEU A 314 -16.90 -0.80 -34.57
CA LEU A 314 -16.03 -1.07 -33.42
C LEU A 314 -16.09 -2.52 -32.96
N ARG A 315 -17.26 -3.16 -33.06
CA ARG A 315 -17.46 -4.55 -32.67
C ARG A 315 -16.78 -5.52 -33.63
N GLU A 316 -16.89 -5.27 -34.92
CA GLU A 316 -16.22 -6.02 -35.97
C GLU A 316 -14.69 -5.84 -35.89
N LEU A 317 -14.23 -4.62 -35.61
CA LEU A 317 -12.80 -4.32 -35.42
C LEU A 317 -12.23 -5.04 -34.18
N VAL A 318 -12.92 -4.99 -33.03
CA VAL A 318 -12.49 -5.69 -31.80
C VAL A 318 -12.48 -7.22 -31.96
N ASN A 319 -13.41 -7.78 -32.76
CA ASN A 319 -13.41 -9.21 -33.10
C ASN A 319 -12.26 -9.59 -34.06
N SER A 320 -11.84 -8.67 -34.95
CA SER A 320 -10.86 -8.93 -36.00
C SER A 320 -9.42 -8.71 -35.56
N ASP A 321 -9.15 -7.60 -34.86
CA ASP A 321 -7.83 -7.23 -34.33
C ASP A 321 -7.99 -6.39 -33.04
N PRO A 322 -7.88 -7.03 -31.85
CA PRO A 322 -8.14 -6.37 -30.57
C PRO A 322 -7.06 -5.36 -30.17
N ASP A 323 -5.81 -5.54 -30.64
CA ASP A 323 -4.70 -4.63 -30.32
C ASP A 323 -4.82 -3.33 -31.11
N ALA A 324 -5.20 -3.41 -32.40
CA ALA A 324 -5.51 -2.24 -33.22
C ALA A 324 -6.69 -1.42 -32.63
N ALA A 325 -7.73 -2.10 -32.13
CA ALA A 325 -8.86 -1.44 -31.48
C ALA A 325 -8.46 -0.73 -30.16
N ALA A 326 -7.53 -1.32 -29.40
CA ALA A 326 -7.00 -0.70 -28.18
C ALA A 326 -6.18 0.58 -28.47
N GLU A 327 -5.36 0.58 -29.53
CA GLU A 327 -4.62 1.78 -29.93
C GLU A 327 -5.53 2.89 -30.48
N ALA A 328 -6.57 2.54 -31.25
CA ALA A 328 -7.58 3.47 -31.73
C ALA A 328 -8.33 4.16 -30.57
N LEU A 329 -8.81 3.38 -29.58
CA LEU A 329 -9.45 3.92 -28.37
C LEU A 329 -8.50 4.82 -27.56
N ARG A 330 -7.23 4.44 -27.45
CA ARG A 330 -6.22 5.22 -26.71
C ARG A 330 -5.95 6.58 -27.37
N ASN A 331 -5.90 6.64 -28.70
CA ASN A 331 -5.77 7.89 -29.44
C ASN A 331 -7.04 8.76 -29.28
N TRP A 332 -8.25 8.19 -29.35
CA TRP A 332 -9.50 8.93 -29.14
C TRP A 332 -9.65 9.49 -27.72
N ILE A 333 -9.17 8.78 -26.70
CA ILE A 333 -9.14 9.28 -25.32
C ILE A 333 -8.07 10.38 -25.15
N GLY A 334 -6.96 10.31 -25.90
CA GLY A 334 -5.91 11.33 -25.90
C GLY A 334 -6.31 12.64 -26.60
N ASP A 335 -7.11 12.57 -27.66
CA ASP A 335 -7.59 13.74 -28.43
C ASP A 335 -8.76 14.48 -27.76
N ALA A 336 -9.23 13.98 -26.61
CA ALA A 336 -10.40 14.46 -25.88
C ALA A 336 -10.09 15.03 -24.46
N ALA A 337 -8.81 15.22 -24.13
CA ALA A 337 -8.31 15.59 -22.79
C ALA A 337 -7.47 16.89 -22.80
#